data_AF-A0A2W4X260-F1
#
_entry.id   AF-A0A2W4X260-F1
#
_cell.length_a   1.000
_cell.length_b   1.000
_cell.length_c   1.000
_cell.angle_alpha   90.00
_cell.angle_beta   90.00
_cell.angle_gamma   90.00
#
_symmetry.space_group_name_H-M   'P 1'
#
loop_
_entity.id
_entity.type
_entity.pdbx_description
1 polymer ?
#
loop_
_entity_poly.entity_id
_entity_poly.type
_entity_poly.pdbx_seq_one_letter_code
_entity_poly.pdbx_strand_id
1 'polypeptide(L)'
;MDSEARLMRALGAKVAPARNPAFTLAVIRAAEQRRFKAATVLALLRTAGMAAAAAALVLPLLAWVPGNMAALEQGVVMAGAMLTLVGVARLMSQRVTVGAR
;
A
#
# COMPACT_ATOMS: atom_id res chain seq x y z
N MET A 1 -0.11 34.52 -14.46
CA MET A 1 0.61 34.21 -15.71
C MET A 1 -0.38 33.58 -16.67
N ASP A 2 -0.76 34.36 -17.67
CA ASP A 2 -1.93 34.17 -18.51
C ASP A 2 -1.82 32.92 -19.41
N SER A 3 -2.74 31.99 -19.23
CA SER A 3 -2.84 30.75 -20.00
C SER A 3 -3.23 31.02 -21.45
N GLU A 4 -3.99 32.08 -21.68
CA GLU A 4 -4.52 32.46 -22.99
C GLU A 4 -3.43 33.07 -23.88
N ALA A 5 -2.59 33.93 -23.31
CA ALA A 5 -1.40 34.45 -23.98
C ALA A 5 -0.39 33.34 -24.38
N ARG A 6 -0.29 32.27 -23.58
CA ARG A 6 0.56 31.10 -23.92
C ARG A 6 -0.05 30.23 -25.03
N LEU A 7 -1.37 30.07 -25.04
CA LEU A 7 -2.09 29.32 -26.07
C LEU A 7 -1.95 30.00 -27.43
N MET A 8 -2.17 31.32 -27.50
CA MET A 8 -2.05 32.10 -28.73
C MET A 8 -0.63 32.08 -29.31
N ARG A 9 0.39 32.08 -28.44
CA ARG A 9 1.81 31.98 -28.85
C ARG A 9 2.18 30.60 -29.38
N ALA A 10 1.56 29.54 -28.85
CA ALA A 10 1.74 28.17 -29.31
C ALA A 10 1.02 27.90 -30.64
N LEU A 11 -0.17 28.49 -30.83
CA LEU A 11 -0.93 28.41 -32.08
C LEU A 11 -0.29 29.22 -33.22
N GLY A 12 0.38 30.32 -32.91
CA GLY A 12 1.10 31.15 -33.89
C GLY A 12 2.50 30.63 -34.29
N ALA A 13 2.98 29.54 -33.71
CA ALA A 13 4.30 29.00 -33.99
C ALA A 13 4.32 28.31 -35.37
N LYS A 14 5.08 28.89 -36.32
CA LYS A 14 5.19 28.46 -37.73
C LYS A 14 5.72 27.03 -37.95
N VAL A 15 6.29 26.42 -36.90
CA VAL A 15 6.83 25.05 -36.92
C VAL A 15 6.37 24.37 -35.64
N ALA A 16 5.70 23.22 -35.75
CA ALA A 16 5.41 22.38 -34.59
C ALA A 16 6.74 22.13 -33.86
N PRO A 17 6.89 22.49 -32.58
CA PRO A 17 8.16 22.36 -31.89
C PRO A 17 8.65 20.93 -32.09
N ALA A 18 9.79 20.79 -32.77
CA ALA A 18 10.35 19.50 -33.16
C ALA A 18 10.21 18.55 -31.98
N ARG A 19 9.67 17.35 -32.21
CA ARG A 19 9.48 16.29 -31.20
C ARG A 19 10.81 16.09 -30.47
N ASN A 20 11.04 16.88 -29.43
CA ASN A 20 12.28 16.88 -28.69
C ASN A 20 12.04 15.86 -27.58
N PRO A 21 12.57 14.64 -27.72
CA PRO A 21 12.32 13.58 -26.76
C PRO A 21 12.79 13.99 -25.36
N ALA A 22 13.82 14.84 -25.25
CA ALA A 22 14.29 15.36 -23.96
C ALA A 22 13.25 16.26 -23.28
N PHE A 23 12.53 17.09 -24.05
CA PHE A 23 11.44 17.91 -23.52
C PHE A 23 10.25 17.04 -23.09
N THR A 24 9.86 16.07 -23.91
CA THR A 24 8.78 15.12 -23.58
C THR A 24 9.11 14.34 -22.31
N LEU A 25 10.35 13.82 -22.20
CA LEU A 25 10.82 13.10 -21.01
C LEU A 25 10.86 14.01 -19.77
N ALA A 26 11.27 15.28 -19.93
CA ALA A 26 11.28 16.24 -18.82
C ALA A 26 9.86 16.52 -18.29
N VAL A 27 8.87 16.67 -19.19
CA VAL A 27 7.46 16.88 -18.81
C VAL A 27 6.90 15.63 -18.12
N ILE A 28 7.19 14.43 -18.63
CA ILE A 28 6.75 13.17 -18.03
C ILE A 28 7.37 13.01 -16.63
N ARG A 29 8.69 13.22 -16.48
CA ARG A 29 9.36 13.15 -15.17
C ARG A 29 8.78 14.16 -14.18
N ALA A 30 8.49 15.38 -14.62
CA ALA A 30 7.87 16.39 -13.75
C ALA A 30 6.46 15.98 -13.31
N ALA A 31 5.67 15.36 -14.20
CA ALA A 31 4.34 14.84 -13.87
C ALA A 31 4.41 13.62 -12.93
N GLU A 32 5.35 12.70 -13.14
CA GLU A 32 5.58 11.55 -12.28
C GLU A 32 6.04 11.95 -10.88
N GLN A 33 6.95 12.91 -10.75
CA GLN A 33 7.40 13.39 -9.44
C GLN A 33 6.25 13.96 -8.60
N ARG A 34 5.28 14.65 -9.23
CA ARG A 34 4.09 15.16 -8.53
C ARG A 34 3.18 14.02 -8.06
N ARG A 35 2.94 13.04 -8.93
CA ARG A 35 2.14 11.84 -8.58
C ARG A 35 2.81 11.01 -7.49
N PHE A 36 4.12 10.82 -7.59
CA PHE A 36 4.91 10.07 -6.62
C PHE A 36 4.89 10.77 -5.25
N LYS A 37 5.06 12.09 -5.19
CA LYS A 37 4.95 12.83 -3.91
C LYS A 37 3.60 12.61 -3.24
N ALA A 38 2.50 12.72 -3.98
CA ALA A 38 1.16 12.50 -3.42
C ALA A 38 0.95 11.05 -2.93
N ALA A 39 1.36 10.07 -3.73
CA ALA A 39 1.26 8.66 -3.36
C ALA A 39 2.14 8.30 -2.15
N THR A 40 3.36 8.83 -2.10
CA THR A 40 4.33 8.61 -1.01
C THR A 40 3.86 9.25 0.29
N VAL A 41 3.28 10.45 0.26
CA VAL A 41 2.70 11.09 1.45
C VAL A 41 1.53 10.27 1.99
N LEU A 42 0.63 9.80 1.13
CA LEU A 42 -0.50 8.97 1.54
C LEU A 42 -0.03 7.62 2.12
N ALA A 43 0.98 7.00 1.50
CA ALA A 43 1.58 5.77 1.98
C ALA A 43 2.25 5.96 3.35
N LEU A 44 3.03 7.03 3.51
CA LEU A 44 3.65 7.40 4.79
C LEU A 44 2.62 7.66 5.88
N LEU A 45 1.52 8.37 5.58
CA LEU A 45 0.46 8.61 6.57
C LEU A 45 -0.24 7.30 6.98
N ARG A 46 -0.49 6.40 6.03
CA ARG A 46 -1.08 5.08 6.34
C ARG A 46 -0.13 4.22 7.18
N THR A 47 1.14 4.13 6.81
CA THR A 47 2.11 3.32 7.54
C THR A 47 2.42 3.93 8.91
N ALA A 48 2.52 5.25 9.01
CA ALA A 48 2.68 5.95 10.29
C ALA A 48 1.46 5.74 11.20
N GLY A 49 0.24 5.82 10.64
CA GLY A 49 -0.99 5.53 11.38
C GLY A 49 -1.05 4.09 11.90
N MET A 50 -0.68 3.10 11.06
CA MET A 50 -0.59 1.71 11.49
C MET A 50 0.51 1.49 12.54
N ALA A 51 1.67 2.12 12.39
CA ALA A 51 2.76 2.03 13.36
C ALA A 51 2.38 2.65 14.71
N ALA A 52 1.69 3.79 14.70
CA ALA A 52 1.19 4.43 15.92
C ALA A 52 0.12 3.58 16.61
N ALA A 53 -0.81 3.00 15.86
CA ALA A 53 -1.82 2.08 16.40
C ALA A 53 -1.16 0.81 16.99
N ALA A 54 -0.17 0.25 16.31
CA ALA A 54 0.59 -0.90 16.81
C ALA A 54 1.35 -0.55 18.09
N ALA A 55 2.05 0.59 18.14
CA ALA A 55 2.75 1.04 19.33
C ALA A 55 1.79 1.26 20.52
N ALA A 56 0.62 1.87 20.27
CA ALA A 56 -0.40 2.08 21.29
C ALA A 56 -0.99 0.77 21.84
N LEU A 57 -1.05 -0.29 21.04
CA LEU A 57 -1.50 -1.63 21.47
C LEU A 57 -0.39 -2.43 22.17
N VAL A 58 0.86 -2.20 21.81
CA VAL A 58 2.03 -2.89 22.39
C VAL A 58 2.27 -2.47 23.85
N LEU A 59 2.06 -1.20 24.19
CA LEU A 59 2.18 -0.69 25.57
C LEU A 59 1.30 -1.43 26.60
N PRO A 60 -0.03 -1.55 26.42
CA PRO A 60 -0.88 -2.28 27.35
C PRO A 60 -0.59 -3.79 27.33
N LEU A 61 -0.18 -4.35 26.19
CA LEU A 61 0.25 -5.75 26.12
C LEU A 61 1.49 -6.00 26.99
N LEU A 62 2.52 -5.17 26.88
CA LEU A 62 3.75 -5.29 27.67
C LEU A 62 3.49 -5.17 29.18
N ALA A 63 2.55 -4.32 29.58
CA ALA A 63 2.13 -4.19 30.98
C ALA A 63 1.35 -5.42 31.50
N TRP A 64 0.63 -6.12 30.63
CA TRP A 64 -0.22 -7.27 30.98
C TRP A 64 0.50 -8.63 30.97
N VAL A 65 1.50 -8.76 30.10
CA VAL A 65 2.29 -9.98 29.86
C VAL A 65 2.94 -10.62 31.11
N PRO A 66 3.61 -9.89 32.04
CA PRO A 66 4.32 -10.52 33.14
C PRO A 66 3.42 -11.26 34.15
N GLY A 67 2.12 -10.96 34.20
CA GLY A 67 1.16 -11.63 35.09
C GLY A 67 0.38 -12.79 34.45
N ASN A 68 0.45 -12.96 33.13
CA ASN A 68 -0.47 -13.84 32.38
C ASN A 68 0.24 -14.71 31.33
N MET A 69 1.53 -15.03 31.54
CA MET A 69 2.31 -15.87 30.61
C MET A 69 1.62 -17.20 30.27
N ALA A 70 1.01 -17.86 31.25
CA ALA A 70 0.26 -19.09 31.03
C ALA A 70 -0.96 -18.90 30.10
N ALA A 71 -1.68 -17.78 30.20
CA ALA A 71 -2.79 -17.46 29.30
C ALA A 71 -2.30 -17.10 27.90
N LEU A 72 -1.10 -16.52 27.79
CA LEU A 72 -0.48 -16.16 26.52
C LEU A 72 -0.01 -17.42 25.76
N GLU A 73 0.60 -18.37 26.45
CA GLU A 73 0.96 -19.69 25.89
C GLU A 73 -0.28 -20.44 25.38
N GLN A 74 -1.32 -20.55 26.22
CA GLN A 74 -2.57 -21.19 25.82
C GLN A 74 -3.24 -20.47 24.65
N GLY A 75 -3.23 -19.14 24.65
CA GLY A 75 -3.77 -18.32 23.56
C GLY A 75 -3.05 -18.55 22.23
N VAL A 76 -1.72 -18.60 22.25
CA VAL A 76 -0.90 -18.86 21.05
C VAL A 76 -1.16 -20.26 20.51
N VAL A 77 -1.21 -21.27 21.38
CA VAL A 77 -1.51 -22.66 20.98
C VAL A 77 -2.91 -22.76 20.36
N MET A 78 -3.93 -22.12 20.96
CA MET A 78 -5.29 -22.11 20.43
C MET A 78 -5.41 -21.38 19.09
N ALA A 79 -4.72 -20.23 18.94
CA ALA A 79 -4.68 -19.51 17.67
C ALA A 79 -4.01 -20.36 16.57
N GLY A 80 -2.91 -21.03 16.91
CA GLY A 80 -2.24 -21.99 16.02
C GLY A 80 -3.18 -23.14 15.62
N ALA A 81 -3.89 -23.72 16.58
CA ALA A 81 -4.86 -24.79 16.33
C ALA A 81 -6.03 -24.35 15.43
N MET A 82 -6.52 -23.12 15.60
CA MET A 82 -7.55 -22.56 14.72
C MET A 82 -7.04 -22.38 13.28
N LEU A 83 -5.82 -21.86 13.12
CA LEU A 83 -5.22 -21.68 11.80
C LEU A 83 -4.96 -23.01 11.09
N THR A 84 -4.51 -24.04 11.81
CA THR A 84 -4.32 -25.37 11.24
C THR A 84 -5.65 -26.00 10.85
N LEU A 85 -6.70 -25.87 11.66
CA LEU A 85 -8.05 -26.33 11.31
C LEU A 85 -8.57 -25.65 10.04
N VAL A 86 -8.44 -24.33 9.93
CA VAL A 86 -8.83 -23.58 8.72
C VAL A 86 -8.01 -24.03 7.51
N GLY A 87 -6.71 -24.27 7.70
CA GLY A 87 -5.83 -24.80 6.64
C GLY A 87 -6.25 -26.19 6.15
N VAL A 88 -6.58 -27.10 7.07
CA VAL A 88 -7.05 -28.46 6.75
C VAL A 88 -8.43 -28.41 6.08
N ALA A 89 -9.35 -27.60 6.58
CA ALA A 89 -10.67 -27.40 5.98
C ALA A 89 -10.53 -26.88 4.54
N ARG A 90 -9.61 -25.95 4.29
CA ARG A 90 -9.35 -25.42 2.95
C ARG A 90 -8.76 -26.50 2.02
N LEU A 91 -7.84 -27.32 2.51
CA LEU A 91 -7.27 -28.45 1.76
C LEU A 91 -8.33 -29.48 1.39
N MET A 92 -9.25 -29.81 2.31
CA MET A 92 -10.36 -30.73 2.04
C MET A 92 -11.31 -30.16 0.99
N SER A 93 -11.69 -28.89 1.09
CA SER A 93 -12.54 -28.24 0.09
C SER A 93 -11.91 -28.22 -1.31
N GLN A 94 -10.58 -28.08 -1.41
CA GLN A 94 -9.86 -28.17 -2.69
C GLN A 94 -9.79 -29.60 -3.24
N ARG A 95 -9.76 -30.63 -2.38
CA ARG A 95 -9.77 -32.03 -2.82
C ARG A 95 -11.15 -32.44 -3.38
N VAL A 96 -12.23 -31.95 -2.76
CA VAL A 96 -13.61 -32.22 -3.20
C VAL A 96 -13.89 -31.59 -4.57
N THR A 97 -13.39 -30.37 -4.83
CA THR A 97 -13.59 -29.70 -6.12
C THR A 97 -12.77 -30.30 -7.27
N VAL A 98 -11.63 -30.94 -6.98
CA VAL A 98 -10.80 -31.63 -7.98
C VAL A 98 -11.32 -33.04 -8.29
N GLY A 99 -11.90 -33.75 -7.33
CA GLY A 99 -12.48 -35.08 -7.54
C GLY A 99 -13.88 -35.09 -8.19
N ALA A 100 -14.48 -33.92 -8.43
CA ALA A 100 -15.78 -33.75 -9.07
C ALA A 100 -15.69 -33.40 -10.58
N ARG A 101 -14.50 -33.50 -11.18
CA ARG A 101 -14.25 -33.45 -12.62
C ARG A 101 -13.76 -34.81 -13.10
#